data_AF-C5DUN2-F1
#
_entry.id   AF-C5DUN2-F1
#
_cell.length_a   1.000
_cell.length_b   1.000
_cell.length_c   1.000
_cell.angle_alpha   90.00
_cell.angle_beta   90.00
_cell.angle_gamma   90.00
#
_symmetry.space_group_name_H-M   'P 1'
#
loop_
_entity.id
_entity.type
_entity.pdbx_description
1 polymer ?
#
loop_
_entity_poly.entity_id
_entity_poly.type
_entity_poly.pdbx_seq_one_letter_code
_entity_poly.pdbx_strand_id
1 'polypeptide(L)'
;MRLATIAIRYCSSTSKTRLLSTKTLPSSYFNHISKIISENKPLTEQDKPIFKDYWEHASNQFPNSTTILQDTELQNFNRFIKNNKKNSSTIRGFYRREILLNKENLPLLQSIASNLEDPLAFCIKDSLSTKDVAIAADLFILYYRLYPNEPLNHDLASDIISAMSFQNPRHDQLHLTKFLLLIRLFKKHNEQLQLTTGQASNISNKALSMKGSPALTKHILMEVMYNSNNSNMTSRSESITTAYHIIETDFKSRNAAGVFFAWKKIENRYESLADHDPRILYMVLKICMNNKIYKHVCKDIISRLPPEYYSNNSLILPTIITYIVRAGNLQQAQELMDNVNNNILPENVRNVFQTRSCLSSLLKMHLKFNDSQGVDRVLKQIHEVFGEHSQEDFQAIVAHILKNKTLDNIVKAVNLVSKIPETKALLAYGTIINTIVDWQIASNGRFDKKSTHIINDLLTKAHQVDPKQKSTLWSILASLYIKRLVHYKNFKKSYDSERETLNLDLAKLIFLKSCSNSGQTCTINPFVHSSPQNIVLKITNKNKIILLRNIALGAIKGCRKDIFLWCCTELFHGGVPIKELILDWHAMFDHRFRSIESLEDIKLKDKLSIADFPLIKNALKQ
;
A
#
# COMPACT_ATOMS: atom_id res chain seq x y z
N MET A 1 -14.85 23.65 4.39
CA MET A 1 -14.39 23.03 5.66
C MET A 1 -15.24 21.82 6.11
N ARG A 2 -15.73 20.97 5.18
CA ARG A 2 -16.51 19.72 5.47
C ARG A 2 -16.19 18.56 4.48
N LEU A 3 -14.98 18.51 3.92
CA LEU A 3 -14.61 17.53 2.87
C LEU A 3 -13.51 16.53 3.27
N ALA A 4 -12.84 16.70 4.42
CA ALA A 4 -11.88 15.72 4.94
C ALA A 4 -12.55 14.51 5.63
N THR A 5 -13.84 14.62 5.97
CA THR A 5 -14.56 13.63 6.79
C THR A 5 -15.15 12.46 5.99
N ILE A 6 -15.18 12.54 4.66
CA ILE A 6 -15.90 11.54 3.82
C ILE A 6 -14.98 10.40 3.38
N ALA A 7 -13.68 10.62 3.20
CA ALA A 7 -12.72 9.55 2.87
C ALA A 7 -12.35 8.66 4.08
N ILE A 8 -12.62 9.12 5.31
CA ILE A 8 -12.37 8.35 6.55
C ILE A 8 -13.57 7.47 6.94
N ARG A 9 -14.77 7.71 6.38
CA ARG A 9 -16.00 7.01 6.80
C ARG A 9 -16.26 5.65 6.15
N TYR A 10 -15.53 5.26 5.10
CA TYR A 10 -15.81 4.01 4.37
C TYR A 10 -14.82 2.85 4.62
N CYS A 11 -13.85 3.01 5.53
CA CYS A 11 -13.09 1.90 6.12
C CYS A 11 -13.44 1.63 7.59
N SER A 12 -14.61 2.13 8.02
CA SER A 12 -15.24 1.82 9.30
C SER A 12 -16.67 1.31 9.07
N SER A 13 -16.80 0.10 8.52
CA SER A 13 -17.92 -0.76 8.93
C SER A 13 -17.57 -1.25 10.34
N THR A 14 -17.78 -0.47 11.40
CA THR A 14 -19.09 -0.10 11.92
C THR A 14 -19.05 1.28 12.58
N SER A 15 -19.37 2.32 11.83
CA SER A 15 -19.88 3.56 12.42
C SER A 15 -21.21 3.87 11.78
N LYS A 16 -22.29 3.30 12.36
CA LYS A 16 -23.62 3.90 12.24
C LYS A 16 -23.42 5.38 12.54
N THR A 17 -23.85 6.24 11.63
CA THR A 17 -24.09 7.65 11.90
C THR A 17 -24.92 7.75 13.18
N ARG A 18 -24.27 7.89 14.33
CA ARG A 18 -24.94 8.24 15.57
C ARG A 18 -25.41 9.66 15.36
N LEU A 19 -26.72 9.82 15.16
CA LEU A 19 -27.38 11.05 15.59
C LEU A 19 -26.82 11.36 16.98
N LEU A 20 -26.46 12.63 17.20
CA LEU A 20 -26.30 13.17 18.55
C LEU A 20 -27.62 12.93 19.27
N SER A 21 -27.68 11.79 19.95
CA SER A 21 -28.77 11.43 20.82
C SER A 21 -28.56 12.27 22.06
N THR A 22 -29.34 13.34 22.17
CA THR A 22 -29.61 14.05 23.43
C THR A 22 -30.46 13.20 24.38
N LYS A 23 -30.71 11.91 24.08
CA LYS A 23 -31.41 11.01 25.00
C LYS A 23 -30.55 10.77 26.24
N THR A 24 -31.09 11.20 27.37
CA THR A 24 -30.78 10.66 28.70
C THR A 24 -30.69 9.13 28.64
N LEU A 25 -29.74 8.53 29.36
CA LEU A 25 -29.72 7.08 29.51
C LEU A 25 -31.11 6.62 29.99
N PRO A 26 -31.72 5.60 29.39
CA PRO A 26 -32.89 4.98 30.01
C PRO A 26 -32.54 4.60 31.45
N SER A 27 -33.30 5.10 32.42
CA SER A 27 -33.19 4.74 33.85
C SER A 27 -33.19 3.22 34.07
N SER A 28 -33.74 2.47 33.11
CA SER A 28 -33.70 1.01 33.06
C SER A 28 -32.30 0.40 33.04
N TYR A 29 -31.29 1.03 32.44
CA TYR A 29 -29.92 0.47 32.40
C TYR A 29 -29.19 0.61 33.74
N PHE A 30 -29.27 1.77 34.38
CA PHE A 30 -28.73 1.97 35.73
C PHE A 30 -29.39 1.01 36.71
N ASN A 31 -30.73 0.95 36.72
CA ASN A 31 -31.48 0.04 37.60
C ASN A 31 -31.12 -1.43 37.37
N HIS A 32 -30.86 -1.83 36.13
CA HIS A 32 -30.47 -3.21 35.80
C HIS A 32 -29.05 -3.53 36.28
N ILE A 33 -28.09 -2.62 36.06
CA ILE A 33 -26.71 -2.78 36.54
C ILE A 33 -26.67 -2.79 38.07
N SER A 34 -27.35 -1.86 38.74
CA SER A 34 -27.45 -1.81 40.20
C SER A 34 -28.07 -3.09 40.76
N LYS A 35 -29.10 -3.64 40.11
CA LYS A 35 -29.71 -4.93 40.47
C LYS A 35 -28.73 -6.11 40.35
N ILE A 36 -27.96 -6.18 39.27
CA ILE A 36 -26.93 -7.22 39.09
C ILE A 36 -25.87 -7.13 40.20
N ILE A 37 -25.45 -5.91 40.55
CA ILE A 37 -24.45 -5.66 41.59
C ILE A 37 -25.00 -6.05 42.97
N SER A 38 -26.23 -5.64 43.31
CA SER A 38 -26.84 -5.96 44.60
C SER A 38 -27.13 -7.46 44.77
N GLU A 39 -27.56 -8.14 43.69
CA GLU A 39 -27.77 -9.59 43.68
C GLU A 39 -26.46 -10.40 43.59
N ASN A 40 -25.31 -9.73 43.40
CA ASN A 40 -23.98 -10.36 43.31
C ASN A 40 -23.89 -11.47 42.25
N LYS A 41 -24.64 -11.35 41.15
CA LYS A 41 -24.74 -12.39 40.10
C LYS A 41 -23.57 -12.34 39.10
N PRO A 42 -23.07 -13.47 38.59
CA PRO A 42 -22.11 -13.47 37.49
C PRO A 42 -22.76 -12.90 36.22
N LEU A 43 -21.96 -12.19 35.40
CA LEU A 43 -22.46 -11.63 34.13
C LEU A 43 -22.72 -12.73 33.09
N THR A 44 -23.92 -12.72 32.53
CA THR A 44 -24.30 -13.49 31.35
C THR A 44 -23.86 -12.78 30.07
N GLU A 45 -23.90 -13.47 28.92
CA GLU A 45 -23.62 -12.84 27.62
C GLU A 45 -24.62 -11.72 27.26
N GLN A 46 -25.84 -11.77 27.80
CA GLN A 46 -26.87 -10.75 27.59
C GLN A 46 -26.61 -9.48 28.41
N ASP A 47 -25.89 -9.59 29.53
CA ASP A 47 -25.56 -8.45 30.39
C ASP A 47 -24.40 -7.61 29.82
N LYS A 48 -23.44 -8.24 29.14
CA LYS A 48 -22.23 -7.56 28.65
C LYS A 48 -22.52 -6.33 27.75
N PRO A 49 -23.46 -6.37 26.79
CA PRO A 49 -23.83 -5.19 26.01
C PRO A 49 -24.36 -4.03 26.87
N ILE A 50 -25.12 -4.33 27.92
CA ILE A 50 -25.71 -3.32 28.82
C ILE A 50 -24.61 -2.56 29.56
N PHE A 51 -23.64 -3.28 30.13
CA PHE A 51 -22.47 -2.68 30.77
C PHE A 51 -21.66 -1.81 29.80
N LYS A 52 -21.49 -2.26 28.55
CA LYS A 52 -20.79 -1.50 27.52
C LYS A 52 -21.52 -0.20 27.17
N ASP A 53 -22.83 -0.25 26.95
CA ASP A 53 -23.64 0.92 26.60
C ASP A 53 -23.64 1.95 27.73
N TYR A 54 -23.70 1.50 28.98
CA TYR A 54 -23.54 2.35 30.17
C TYR A 54 -22.20 3.11 30.14
N TRP A 55 -21.06 2.43 29.94
CA TRP A 55 -19.75 3.11 29.93
C TRP A 55 -19.61 4.10 28.78
N GLU A 56 -20.12 3.77 27.60
CA GLU A 56 -20.09 4.69 26.47
C GLU A 56 -20.85 5.98 26.80
N HIS A 57 -21.97 5.88 27.51
CA HIS A 57 -22.73 7.05 27.94
C HIS A 57 -22.04 7.84 29.04
N ALA A 58 -21.61 7.17 30.12
CA ALA A 58 -20.91 7.81 31.24
C ALA A 58 -19.67 8.57 30.75
N SER A 59 -18.87 7.95 29.87
CA SER A 59 -17.68 8.59 29.28
C SER A 59 -18.01 9.79 28.38
N ASN A 60 -19.20 9.82 27.76
CA ASN A 60 -19.61 10.94 26.89
C ASN A 60 -20.20 12.12 27.68
N GLN A 61 -20.66 11.89 28.91
CA GLN A 61 -21.25 12.92 29.78
C GLN A 61 -20.26 13.51 30.78
N PHE A 62 -19.05 12.97 30.88
CA PHE A 62 -17.97 13.47 31.74
C PHE A 62 -17.66 14.96 31.47
N PRO A 63 -17.46 15.80 32.51
CA PRO A 63 -17.37 15.47 33.95
C PRO A 63 -18.72 15.33 34.66
N ASN A 64 -19.83 15.68 34.02
CA ASN A 64 -21.17 15.70 34.62
C ASN A 64 -21.87 14.33 34.65
N SER A 65 -21.11 13.24 34.47
CA SER A 65 -21.67 11.89 34.44
C SER A 65 -22.06 11.43 35.82
N THR A 66 -23.32 11.03 36.01
CA THR A 66 -23.70 10.20 37.16
C THR A 66 -23.09 8.82 36.99
N THR A 67 -22.31 8.38 37.98
CA THR A 67 -21.63 7.08 37.96
C THR A 67 -22.40 6.09 38.83
N ILE A 68 -22.31 4.79 38.49
CA ILE A 68 -23.01 3.72 39.23
C ILE A 68 -22.62 3.69 40.72
N LEU A 69 -21.43 4.20 41.06
CA LEU A 69 -20.94 4.32 42.42
C LEU A 69 -21.68 5.36 43.27
N GLN A 70 -22.41 6.29 42.65
CA GLN A 70 -23.26 7.25 43.35
C GLN A 70 -24.60 6.62 43.78
N ASP A 71 -25.11 5.66 43.00
CA ASP A 71 -26.44 5.05 43.19
C ASP A 71 -26.40 3.65 43.84
N THR A 72 -25.20 3.10 44.09
CA THR A 72 -25.04 1.74 44.63
C THR A 72 -24.25 1.76 45.92
N GLU A 73 -24.71 1.03 46.94
CA GLU A 73 -23.94 0.84 48.18
C GLU A 73 -22.56 0.24 47.89
N LEU A 74 -21.52 0.93 48.36
CA LEU A 74 -20.12 0.60 48.12
C LEU A 74 -19.73 -0.81 48.58
N GLN A 75 -20.35 -1.29 49.67
CA GLN A 75 -20.16 -2.66 50.16
C GLN A 75 -20.66 -3.71 49.16
N ASN A 76 -21.81 -3.48 48.52
CA ASN A 76 -22.37 -4.37 47.52
C ASN A 76 -21.52 -4.37 46.25
N PHE A 77 -21.05 -3.19 45.83
CA PHE A 77 -20.10 -3.05 44.73
C PHE A 77 -18.81 -3.85 44.98
N ASN A 78 -18.16 -3.65 46.14
CA ASN A 78 -16.93 -4.34 46.49
C ASN A 78 -17.10 -5.87 46.58
N ARG A 79 -18.23 -6.33 47.15
CA ARG A 79 -18.59 -7.76 47.20
C ARG A 79 -18.74 -8.34 45.80
N PHE A 80 -19.48 -7.65 44.93
CA PHE A 80 -19.68 -8.03 43.53
C PHE A 80 -18.36 -8.17 42.77
N ILE A 81 -17.48 -7.18 42.86
CA ILE A 81 -16.17 -7.20 42.20
C ILE A 81 -15.30 -8.34 42.75
N LYS A 82 -15.21 -8.50 44.08
CA LYS A 82 -14.39 -9.55 44.71
C LYS A 82 -14.79 -10.95 44.26
N ASN A 83 -16.09 -11.20 44.17
CA ASN A 83 -16.63 -12.52 43.83
C ASN A 83 -16.52 -12.85 42.35
N ASN A 84 -16.64 -11.85 41.47
CA ASN A 84 -16.81 -12.10 40.04
C ASN A 84 -15.61 -11.70 39.15
N LYS A 85 -14.66 -10.89 39.64
CA LYS A 85 -13.53 -10.39 38.83
C LYS A 85 -12.61 -11.48 38.27
N LYS A 86 -12.49 -12.63 38.92
CA LYS A 86 -11.64 -13.74 38.44
C LYS A 86 -12.18 -14.34 37.13
N ASN A 87 -13.50 -14.33 36.95
CA ASN A 87 -14.16 -15.08 35.88
C ASN A 87 -14.62 -14.21 34.70
N SER A 88 -14.54 -12.87 34.80
CA SER A 88 -15.05 -11.98 33.76
C SER A 88 -14.14 -10.77 33.50
N SER A 89 -13.64 -10.68 32.27
CA SER A 89 -12.89 -9.51 31.79
C SER A 89 -13.76 -8.25 31.71
N THR A 90 -15.07 -8.40 31.47
CA THR A 90 -16.04 -7.29 31.49
C THR A 90 -16.12 -6.68 32.89
N ILE A 91 -16.20 -7.50 33.94
CA ILE A 91 -16.23 -7.01 35.33
C ILE A 91 -14.91 -6.36 35.71
N ARG A 92 -13.78 -6.91 35.25
CA ARG A 92 -12.48 -6.27 35.45
C ARG A 92 -12.38 -4.92 34.75
N GLY A 93 -12.82 -4.83 33.50
CA GLY A 93 -12.93 -3.56 32.78
C GLY A 93 -13.88 -2.57 33.45
N PHE A 94 -14.95 -3.06 34.07
CA PHE A 94 -15.97 -2.25 34.74
C PHE A 94 -15.40 -1.42 35.88
N TYR A 95 -14.88 -2.08 36.93
CA TYR A 95 -14.42 -1.33 38.10
C TYR A 95 -13.23 -0.43 37.78
N ARG A 96 -12.37 -0.83 36.84
CA ARG A 96 -11.25 0.01 36.38
C ARG A 96 -11.76 1.29 35.73
N ARG A 97 -12.81 1.22 34.91
CA ARG A 97 -13.44 2.42 34.32
C ARG A 97 -14.10 3.30 35.38
N GLU A 98 -14.77 2.70 36.36
CA GLU A 98 -15.34 3.44 37.49
C GLU A 98 -14.27 4.18 38.30
N ILE A 99 -13.11 3.56 38.54
CA ILE A 99 -11.97 4.20 39.19
C ILE A 99 -11.50 5.44 38.40
N LEU A 100 -11.39 5.34 37.08
CA LEU A 100 -10.95 6.49 36.25
C LEU A 100 -11.98 7.61 36.18
N LEU A 101 -13.27 7.27 36.09
CA LEU A 101 -14.38 8.24 36.07
C LEU A 101 -14.51 8.99 37.40
N ASN A 102 -14.12 8.37 38.51
CA ASN A 102 -14.17 8.94 39.84
C ASN A 102 -12.77 9.28 40.40
N LYS A 103 -11.79 9.60 39.53
CA LYS A 103 -10.38 9.93 39.90
C LYS A 103 -10.30 10.95 41.05
N GLU A 104 -11.18 11.95 41.02
CA GLU A 104 -11.18 13.07 41.97
C GLU A 104 -11.76 12.68 43.35
N ASN A 105 -12.46 11.55 43.46
CA ASN A 105 -13.08 11.09 44.71
C ASN A 105 -12.17 10.06 45.44
N LEU A 106 -11.05 10.54 45.97
CA LEU A 106 -10.06 9.73 46.68
C LEU A 106 -10.64 8.79 47.77
N PRO A 107 -11.58 9.23 48.65
CA PRO A 107 -12.18 8.34 49.65
C PRO A 107 -12.91 7.14 49.03
N LEU A 108 -13.63 7.36 47.92
CA LEU A 108 -14.31 6.31 47.18
C LEU A 108 -13.31 5.32 46.57
N LEU A 109 -12.20 5.79 46.03
CA LEU A 109 -11.17 4.94 45.40
C LEU A 109 -10.43 4.06 46.42
N GLN A 110 -10.08 4.62 47.58
CA GLN A 110 -9.39 3.90 48.66
C GLN A 110 -10.23 2.73 49.21
N SER A 111 -11.56 2.83 49.11
CA SER A 111 -12.47 1.75 49.50
C SER A 111 -12.50 0.57 48.53
N ILE A 112 -12.14 0.80 47.26
CA ILE A 112 -12.17 -0.21 46.18
C ILE A 112 -10.80 -0.90 46.10
N ALA A 113 -9.71 -0.16 46.27
CA ALA A 113 -8.38 -0.72 46.43
C ALA A 113 -7.53 0.09 47.42
N SER A 114 -6.93 -0.62 48.37
CA SER A 114 -6.04 -0.03 49.38
C SER A 114 -4.77 0.53 48.74
N ASN A 115 -4.36 1.74 49.14
CA ASN A 115 -3.15 2.46 48.70
C ASN A 115 -3.14 2.89 47.21
N LEU A 116 -4.22 3.53 46.78
CA LEU A 116 -4.38 4.05 45.41
C LEU A 116 -3.78 5.46 45.28
N GLU A 117 -2.48 5.56 45.00
CA GLU A 117 -1.79 6.85 44.77
C GLU A 117 -2.02 7.39 43.35
N ASP A 118 -1.95 6.51 42.33
CA ASP A 118 -2.20 6.85 40.93
C ASP A 118 -3.29 5.92 40.35
N PRO A 119 -4.53 6.43 40.15
CA PRO A 119 -5.64 5.68 39.57
C PRO A 119 -5.36 5.11 38.18
N LEU A 120 -4.62 5.83 37.34
CA LEU A 120 -4.25 5.36 36.01
C LEU A 120 -3.24 4.22 36.13
N ALA A 121 -2.13 4.43 36.84
CA ALA A 121 -1.11 3.39 36.98
C ALA A 121 -1.66 2.11 37.61
N PHE A 122 -2.51 2.23 38.63
CA PHE A 122 -3.20 1.08 39.23
C PHE A 122 -4.00 0.30 38.18
N CYS A 123 -4.87 1.00 37.44
CA CYS A 123 -5.76 0.38 36.44
C CYS A 123 -4.98 -0.29 35.29
N ILE A 124 -3.86 0.30 34.86
CA ILE A 124 -2.99 -0.27 33.84
C ILE A 124 -2.25 -1.50 34.37
N LYS A 125 -1.54 -1.39 35.50
CA LYS A 125 -0.76 -2.50 36.08
C LYS A 125 -1.64 -3.70 36.43
N ASP A 126 -2.81 -3.44 37.02
CA ASP A 126 -3.79 -4.48 37.31
C ASP A 126 -4.31 -5.15 36.03
N SER A 127 -4.59 -4.39 34.96
CA SER A 127 -4.97 -4.96 33.65
C SER A 127 -3.88 -5.83 33.02
N LEU A 128 -2.62 -5.41 33.11
CA LEU A 128 -1.49 -6.18 32.60
C LEU A 128 -1.29 -7.47 33.43
N SER A 129 -1.42 -7.40 34.76
CA SER A 129 -1.32 -8.56 35.66
C SER A 129 -2.38 -9.63 35.37
N THR A 130 -3.59 -9.22 34.98
CA THR A 130 -4.69 -10.12 34.61
C THR A 130 -4.70 -10.48 33.12
N LYS A 131 -3.65 -10.14 32.37
CA LYS A 131 -3.48 -10.37 30.93
C LYS A 131 -4.56 -9.73 30.05
N ASP A 132 -5.26 -8.71 30.55
CA ASP A 132 -6.26 -7.94 29.78
C ASP A 132 -5.60 -6.80 29.00
N VAL A 133 -4.63 -7.13 28.14
CA VAL A 133 -3.76 -6.15 27.48
C VAL A 133 -4.55 -5.12 26.65
N ALA A 134 -5.58 -5.55 25.93
CA ALA A 134 -6.44 -4.65 25.16
C ALA A 134 -7.25 -3.69 26.05
N ILE A 135 -7.63 -4.12 27.27
CA ILE A 135 -8.32 -3.27 28.25
C ILE A 135 -7.35 -2.24 28.80
N ALA A 136 -6.09 -2.60 29.07
CA ALA A 136 -5.06 -1.65 29.50
C ALA A 136 -4.91 -0.50 28.48
N ALA A 137 -4.78 -0.83 27.18
CA ALA A 137 -4.73 0.19 26.13
C ALA A 137 -6.00 1.06 26.09
N ASP A 138 -7.19 0.46 26.23
CA ASP A 138 -8.45 1.20 26.23
C ASP A 138 -8.60 2.13 27.43
N LEU A 139 -8.13 1.72 28.61
CA LEU A 139 -8.13 2.54 29.83
C LEU A 139 -7.17 3.72 29.70
N PHE A 140 -5.97 3.50 29.15
CA PHE A 140 -5.01 4.57 28.88
C PHE A 140 -5.60 5.61 27.92
N ILE A 141 -6.20 5.16 26.80
CA ILE A 141 -6.85 6.05 25.83
C ILE A 141 -8.05 6.78 26.45
N LEU A 142 -8.84 6.08 27.27
CA LEU A 142 -9.98 6.68 27.95
C LEU A 142 -9.52 7.79 28.91
N TYR A 143 -8.51 7.54 29.73
CA TYR A 143 -8.02 8.52 30.70
C TYR A 143 -7.66 9.86 30.04
N TYR A 144 -6.84 9.84 28.99
CA TYR A 144 -6.45 11.07 28.28
C TYR A 144 -7.55 11.66 27.40
N ARG A 145 -8.65 10.91 27.18
CA ARG A 145 -9.87 11.48 26.60
C ARG A 145 -10.68 12.25 27.66
N LEU A 146 -10.74 11.75 28.89
CA LEU A 146 -11.45 12.40 30.00
C LEU A 146 -10.66 13.60 30.54
N TYR A 147 -9.33 13.47 30.62
CA TYR A 147 -8.41 14.48 31.15
C TYR A 147 -7.40 14.90 30.07
N PRO A 148 -7.79 15.70 29.06
CA PRO A 148 -6.95 16.01 27.90
C PRO A 148 -5.75 16.92 28.20
N ASN A 149 -5.73 17.59 29.35
CA ASN A 149 -4.64 18.50 29.74
C ASN A 149 -3.53 17.80 30.54
N GLU A 150 -3.72 16.54 30.93
CA GLU A 150 -2.72 15.77 31.66
C GLU A 150 -1.57 15.35 30.73
N PRO A 151 -0.30 15.37 31.20
CA PRO A 151 0.84 14.91 30.42
C PRO A 151 0.80 13.39 30.18
N LEU A 152 1.25 12.95 29.01
CA LEU A 152 1.28 11.53 28.67
C LEU A 152 2.33 10.79 29.51
N ASN A 153 1.91 9.70 30.15
CA ASN A 153 2.80 8.83 30.91
C ASN A 153 3.47 7.83 29.95
N HIS A 154 4.70 8.13 29.57
CA HIS A 154 5.49 7.32 28.63
C HIS A 154 5.82 5.92 29.17
N ASP A 155 6.05 5.77 30.48
CA ASP A 155 6.42 4.49 31.09
C ASP A 155 5.24 3.51 31.02
N LEU A 156 4.05 3.97 31.41
CA LEU A 156 2.82 3.16 31.28
C LEU A 156 2.50 2.81 29.82
N ALA A 157 2.71 3.75 28.89
CA ALA A 157 2.55 3.47 27.47
C ALA A 157 3.54 2.38 27.01
N SER A 158 4.80 2.46 27.44
CA SER A 158 5.84 1.47 27.15
C SER A 158 5.47 0.08 27.70
N ASP A 159 4.97 -0.02 28.92
CA ASP A 159 4.52 -1.28 29.52
C ASP A 159 3.38 -1.92 28.71
N ILE A 160 2.39 -1.12 28.30
CA ILE A 160 1.26 -1.59 27.48
C ILE A 160 1.77 -2.10 26.12
N ILE A 161 2.69 -1.37 25.48
CA ILE A 161 3.27 -1.75 24.18
C ILE A 161 4.10 -3.03 24.31
N SER A 162 4.92 -3.15 25.35
CA SER A 162 5.68 -4.35 25.65
C SER A 162 4.75 -5.56 25.81
N ALA A 163 3.66 -5.43 26.56
CA ALA A 163 2.66 -6.49 26.71
C ALA A 163 1.95 -6.84 25.38
N MET A 164 1.64 -5.84 24.54
CA MET A 164 1.03 -6.06 23.22
C MET A 164 1.98 -6.72 22.21
N SER A 165 3.30 -6.56 22.41
CA SER A 165 4.32 -7.03 21.48
C SER A 165 4.46 -8.57 21.42
N PHE A 166 4.16 -9.27 22.52
CA PHE A 166 4.21 -10.73 22.59
C PHE A 166 3.18 -11.40 21.67
N GLN A 167 3.61 -12.35 20.83
CA GLN A 167 2.75 -13.03 19.86
C GLN A 167 1.58 -13.75 20.53
N ASN A 168 0.37 -13.47 20.05
CA ASN A 168 -0.84 -14.16 20.44
C ASN A 168 -1.81 -14.18 19.25
N PRO A 169 -1.73 -15.22 18.38
CA PRO A 169 -2.42 -15.22 17.08
C PRO A 169 -3.92 -14.90 17.14
N ARG A 170 -4.60 -15.24 18.24
CA ARG A 170 -6.04 -14.95 18.43
C ARG A 170 -6.34 -13.47 18.68
N HIS A 171 -5.38 -12.73 19.23
CA HIS A 171 -5.55 -11.33 19.65
C HIS A 171 -4.63 -10.35 18.92
N ASP A 172 -3.73 -10.81 18.05
CA ASP A 172 -2.73 -9.97 17.38
C ASP A 172 -3.35 -8.83 16.56
N GLN A 173 -4.43 -9.09 15.82
CA GLN A 173 -5.15 -8.04 15.08
C GLN A 173 -5.71 -6.97 16.02
N LEU A 174 -6.24 -7.37 17.17
CA LEU A 174 -6.77 -6.45 18.17
C LEU A 174 -5.64 -5.63 18.78
N HIS A 175 -4.54 -6.27 19.20
CA HIS A 175 -3.37 -5.60 19.79
C HIS A 175 -2.75 -4.57 18.82
N LEU A 176 -2.58 -4.94 17.55
CA LEU A 176 -2.07 -4.02 16.54
C LEU A 176 -3.03 -2.86 16.26
N THR A 177 -4.35 -3.10 16.31
CA THR A 177 -5.34 -2.03 16.21
C THR A 177 -5.25 -1.07 17.41
N LYS A 178 -5.08 -1.60 18.63
CA LYS A 178 -4.91 -0.79 19.84
C LYS A 178 -3.61 0.01 19.81
N PHE A 179 -2.51 -0.58 19.32
CA PHE A 179 -1.25 0.12 19.09
C PHE A 179 -1.42 1.36 18.19
N LEU A 180 -2.17 1.24 17.09
CA LEU A 180 -2.48 2.40 16.24
C LEU A 180 -3.31 3.48 16.96
N LEU A 181 -4.22 3.08 17.85
CA LEU A 181 -4.98 4.04 18.65
C LEU A 181 -4.10 4.78 19.66
N LEU A 182 -3.13 4.10 20.28
CA LEU A 182 -2.13 4.76 21.14
C LEU A 182 -1.32 5.78 20.34
N ILE A 183 -0.80 5.41 19.18
CA ILE A 183 -0.05 6.36 18.32
C ILE A 183 -0.90 7.58 17.97
N ARG A 184 -2.18 7.40 17.66
CA ARG A 184 -3.10 8.52 17.38
C ARG A 184 -3.28 9.43 18.60
N LEU A 185 -3.32 8.88 19.79
CA LEU A 185 -3.38 9.65 21.03
C LEU A 185 -2.12 10.51 21.20
N PHE A 186 -0.94 9.92 21.08
CA PHE A 186 0.34 10.65 21.16
C PHE A 186 0.39 11.80 20.14
N LYS A 187 0.02 11.53 18.88
CA LYS A 187 -0.06 12.56 17.83
C LYS A 187 -1.04 13.68 18.17
N LYS A 188 -2.16 13.38 18.85
CA LYS A 188 -3.14 14.39 19.29
C LYS A 188 -2.56 15.33 20.36
N HIS A 189 -1.66 14.83 21.21
CA HIS A 189 -0.92 15.61 22.20
C HIS A 189 0.33 16.28 21.61
N ASN A 190 0.55 16.21 20.28
CA ASN A 190 1.77 16.67 19.61
C ASN A 190 3.06 15.99 20.09
N GLU A 191 2.94 14.81 20.70
CA GLU A 191 4.07 14.01 21.15
C GLU A 191 4.33 12.84 20.20
N GLN A 192 5.56 12.36 20.19
CA GLN A 192 5.94 11.18 19.44
C GLN A 192 6.12 9.99 20.37
N LEU A 193 5.45 8.88 20.05
CA LEU A 193 5.68 7.62 20.74
C LEU A 193 7.06 7.08 20.36
N GLN A 194 7.91 6.82 21.35
CA GLN A 194 9.23 6.22 21.12
C GLN A 194 9.17 4.71 21.39
N LEU A 195 9.59 3.91 20.42
CA LEU A 195 9.67 2.46 20.55
C LEU A 195 11.10 2.03 20.82
N THR A 196 11.27 1.15 21.80
CA THR A 196 12.52 0.39 21.96
C THR A 196 12.73 -0.56 20.78
N THR A 197 13.98 -0.94 20.52
CA THR A 197 14.33 -1.90 19.46
C THR A 197 13.55 -3.22 19.58
N GLY A 198 13.40 -3.74 20.80
CA GLY A 198 12.65 -4.96 21.07
C GLY A 198 11.15 -4.83 20.77
N GLN A 199 10.52 -3.74 21.21
CA GLN A 199 9.11 -3.47 20.90
C GLN A 199 8.89 -3.31 19.40
N ALA A 200 9.74 -2.54 18.72
CA ALA A 200 9.65 -2.30 17.28
C ALA A 200 9.75 -3.63 16.51
N SER A 201 10.76 -4.46 16.80
CA SER A 201 10.96 -5.73 16.12
C SER A 201 9.81 -6.72 16.35
N ASN A 202 9.35 -6.84 17.60
CA ASN A 202 8.24 -7.73 17.93
C ASN A 202 6.91 -7.31 17.28
N ILE A 203 6.63 -6.00 17.22
CA ILE A 203 5.45 -5.46 16.55
C ILE A 203 5.54 -5.64 15.03
N SER A 204 6.71 -5.40 14.43
CA SER A 204 6.97 -5.68 13.01
C SER A 204 6.73 -7.14 12.68
N ASN A 205 7.34 -8.07 13.42
CA ASN A 205 7.20 -9.51 13.20
C ASN A 205 5.75 -9.95 13.34
N LYS A 206 5.04 -9.42 14.34
CA LYS A 206 3.61 -9.66 14.51
C LYS A 206 2.80 -9.18 13.31
N ALA A 207 3.04 -7.96 12.84
CA ALA A 207 2.35 -7.42 11.67
C ALA A 207 2.64 -8.26 10.42
N LEU A 208 3.89 -8.64 10.19
CA LEU A 208 4.29 -9.47 9.06
C LEU A 208 3.69 -10.88 9.10
N SER A 209 3.45 -11.43 10.30
CA SER A 209 2.80 -12.74 10.45
C SER A 209 1.29 -12.73 10.14
N MET A 210 0.66 -11.55 10.06
CA MET A 210 -0.77 -11.45 9.78
C MET A 210 -1.11 -11.82 8.34
N LYS A 211 -1.94 -12.85 8.17
CA LYS A 211 -2.53 -13.19 6.87
C LYS A 211 -3.82 -12.41 6.65
N GLY A 212 -4.03 -11.91 5.42
CA GLY A 212 -5.32 -11.35 5.00
C GLY A 212 -5.60 -9.89 5.41
N SER A 213 -4.65 -9.17 6.01
CA SER A 213 -4.80 -7.73 6.32
C SER A 213 -3.61 -6.87 5.85
N PRO A 214 -3.39 -6.72 4.53
CA PRO A 214 -2.25 -5.95 3.99
C PRO A 214 -2.26 -4.48 4.42
N ALA A 215 -3.44 -3.86 4.45
CA ALA A 215 -3.62 -2.45 4.83
C ALA A 215 -3.17 -2.19 6.27
N LEU A 216 -3.62 -3.03 7.21
CA LEU A 216 -3.24 -2.93 8.62
C LEU A 216 -1.74 -3.18 8.77
N THR A 217 -1.23 -4.26 8.19
CA THR A 217 0.19 -4.63 8.24
C THR A 217 1.07 -3.45 7.81
N LYS A 218 0.79 -2.87 6.64
CA LYS A 218 1.56 -1.73 6.14
C LYS A 218 1.44 -0.50 7.04
N HIS A 219 0.25 -0.22 7.57
CA HIS A 219 0.06 0.92 8.46
C HIS A 219 0.88 0.77 9.75
N ILE A 220 0.92 -0.44 10.34
CA ILE A 220 1.78 -0.74 11.49
C ILE A 220 3.25 -0.54 11.13
N LEU A 221 3.73 -1.16 10.05
CA LEU A 221 5.14 -1.06 9.64
C LEU A 221 5.55 0.39 9.38
N MET A 222 4.68 1.19 8.74
CA MET A 222 4.94 2.63 8.60
C MET A 222 5.10 3.30 9.97
N GLU A 223 4.19 3.06 10.90
CA GLU A 223 4.29 3.68 12.23
C GLU A 223 5.52 3.19 13.00
N VAL A 224 5.90 1.91 12.91
CA VAL A 224 7.15 1.40 13.50
C VAL A 224 8.36 2.10 12.87
N MET A 225 8.40 2.24 11.55
CA MET A 225 9.47 2.96 10.83
C MET A 225 9.61 4.42 11.28
N TYR A 226 8.50 5.11 11.61
CA TYR A 226 8.53 6.48 12.09
C TYR A 226 8.92 6.61 13.57
N ASN A 227 8.50 5.67 14.41
CA ASN A 227 8.55 5.76 15.87
C ASN A 227 9.67 4.94 16.54
N SER A 228 10.46 4.18 15.78
CA SER A 228 11.61 3.44 16.32
C SER A 228 12.72 4.38 16.77
N ASN A 229 13.24 4.15 17.99
CA ASN A 229 14.39 4.89 18.51
C ASN A 229 15.64 4.63 17.65
N ASN A 230 16.28 5.73 17.26
CA ASN A 230 17.43 5.74 16.36
C ASN A 230 18.72 6.02 17.13
N SER A 231 18.89 5.41 18.30
CA SER A 231 20.11 5.57 19.08
C SER A 231 21.25 4.83 18.38
N ASN A 232 22.16 5.63 17.81
CA ASN A 232 23.46 5.30 17.24
C ASN A 232 23.45 4.43 15.97
N MET A 233 24.23 4.92 14.99
CA MET A 233 24.77 4.33 13.77
C MET A 233 25.05 2.82 13.85
N THR A 234 24.00 2.01 13.99
CA THR A 234 24.06 0.55 13.88
C THR A 234 23.53 0.21 12.50
N SER A 235 24.31 -0.59 11.77
CA SER A 235 24.14 -0.91 10.35
C SER A 235 22.84 -1.64 10.00
N ARG A 236 21.91 -1.84 10.96
CA ARG A 236 20.57 -2.46 10.77
C ARG A 236 19.56 -2.01 11.82
N SER A 237 19.29 -0.70 11.92
CA SER A 237 18.16 -0.25 12.76
C SER A 237 16.84 -0.88 12.29
N GLU A 238 15.93 -1.22 13.21
CA GLU A 238 14.62 -1.80 12.89
C GLU A 238 13.82 -0.91 11.92
N SER A 239 14.06 0.41 11.95
CA SER A 239 13.49 1.36 10.99
C SER A 239 13.89 1.06 9.54
N ILE A 240 15.13 0.64 9.30
CA ILE A 240 15.65 0.28 7.97
C ILE A 240 15.09 -1.08 7.55
N THR A 241 15.11 -2.08 8.43
CA THR A 241 14.54 -3.40 8.18
C THR A 241 13.06 -3.31 7.79
N THR A 242 12.30 -2.52 8.55
CA THR A 242 10.89 -2.27 8.27
C THR A 242 10.68 -1.57 6.94
N ALA A 243 11.48 -0.55 6.63
CA ALA A 243 11.41 0.16 5.35
C ALA A 243 11.75 -0.77 4.16
N TYR A 244 12.75 -1.64 4.30
CA TYR A 244 13.10 -2.64 3.29
C TYR A 244 11.92 -3.58 3.01
N HIS A 245 11.26 -4.10 4.04
CA HIS A 245 10.05 -4.92 3.87
C HIS A 245 8.91 -4.18 3.17
N ILE A 246 8.72 -2.89 3.46
CA ILE A 246 7.73 -2.05 2.75
C ILE A 246 8.13 -1.92 1.28
N ILE A 247 9.39 -1.59 0.97
CA ILE A 247 9.88 -1.46 -0.40
C ILE A 247 9.69 -2.75 -1.18
N GLU A 248 10.03 -3.91 -0.60
CA GLU A 248 9.86 -5.21 -1.26
C GLU A 248 8.39 -5.52 -1.55
N THR A 249 7.51 -5.24 -0.59
CA THR A 249 6.06 -5.51 -0.71
C THR A 249 5.43 -4.60 -1.77
N ASP A 250 5.74 -3.32 -1.73
CA ASP A 250 5.24 -2.33 -2.68
C ASP A 250 5.84 -2.51 -4.08
N PHE A 251 7.09 -2.96 -4.18
CA PHE A 251 7.70 -3.35 -5.44
C PHE A 251 6.95 -4.52 -6.08
N LYS A 252 6.62 -5.55 -5.30
CA LYS A 252 5.86 -6.73 -5.77
C LYS A 252 4.44 -6.36 -6.23
N SER A 253 3.78 -5.42 -5.54
CA SER A 253 2.42 -4.96 -5.88
C SER A 253 2.40 -3.85 -6.96
N ARG A 254 3.57 -3.33 -7.34
CA ARG A 254 3.76 -2.18 -8.25
C ARG A 254 3.20 -0.85 -7.73
N ASN A 255 3.32 -0.64 -6.43
CA ASN A 255 2.94 0.60 -5.75
C ASN A 255 4.15 1.56 -5.63
N ALA A 256 4.36 2.40 -6.64
CA ALA A 256 5.51 3.31 -6.70
C ALA A 256 5.53 4.37 -5.57
N ALA A 257 4.37 4.89 -5.16
CA ALA A 257 4.26 5.88 -4.09
C ALA A 257 4.77 5.32 -2.76
N GLY A 258 4.37 4.10 -2.41
CA GLY A 258 4.82 3.44 -1.18
C GLY A 258 6.34 3.22 -1.14
N VAL A 259 6.94 2.79 -2.26
CA VAL A 259 8.41 2.69 -2.38
C VAL A 259 9.07 4.05 -2.22
N PHE A 260 8.53 5.10 -2.84
CA PHE A 260 9.04 6.46 -2.70
C PHE A 260 9.02 6.95 -1.23
N PHE A 261 7.90 6.78 -0.52
CA PHE A 261 7.78 7.19 0.88
C PHE A 261 8.77 6.45 1.79
N ALA A 262 8.88 5.13 1.62
CA ALA A 262 9.82 4.33 2.40
C ALA A 262 11.28 4.72 2.08
N TRP A 263 11.61 4.92 0.81
CA TRP A 263 12.95 5.34 0.37
C TRP A 263 13.33 6.71 0.94
N LYS A 264 12.47 7.72 0.80
CA LYS A 264 12.73 9.07 1.33
C LYS A 264 12.93 9.11 2.84
N LYS A 265 12.42 8.12 3.59
CA LYS A 265 12.67 8.01 5.02
C LYS A 265 14.06 7.44 5.36
N ILE A 266 14.62 6.63 4.47
CA ILE A 266 15.87 5.89 4.72
C ILE A 266 17.07 6.34 3.89
N GLU A 267 16.88 7.17 2.86
CA GLU A 267 17.93 7.51 1.88
C GLU A 267 19.17 8.18 2.46
N ASN A 268 19.06 8.86 3.61
CA ASN A 268 20.17 9.55 4.28
C ASN A 268 20.48 8.90 5.64
N ARG A 269 20.17 7.61 5.81
CA ARG A 269 20.42 6.88 7.08
C ARG A 269 21.83 6.32 7.16
N TYR A 270 22.46 6.05 6.03
CA TYR A 270 23.88 5.73 5.94
C TYR A 270 24.65 6.93 5.38
N GLU A 271 25.94 6.97 5.65
CA GLU A 271 26.84 7.99 5.09
C GLU A 271 26.98 7.82 3.58
N SER A 272 27.08 6.58 3.10
CA SER A 272 27.10 6.24 1.68
C SER A 272 25.84 5.51 1.25
N LEU A 273 25.33 5.83 0.06
CA LEU A 273 24.26 5.04 -0.56
C LEU A 273 24.69 3.61 -0.87
N ALA A 274 26.00 3.37 -1.03
CA ALA A 274 26.56 2.05 -1.27
C ALA A 274 26.35 1.08 -0.10
N ASP A 275 26.11 1.60 1.11
CA ASP A 275 25.88 0.81 2.33
C ASP A 275 24.47 0.21 2.39
N HIS A 276 23.55 0.67 1.54
CA HIS A 276 22.25 0.03 1.38
C HIS A 276 22.37 -1.30 0.62
N ASP A 277 21.47 -2.24 0.93
CA ASP A 277 21.39 -3.50 0.19
C ASP A 277 21.17 -3.24 -1.32
N PRO A 278 22.04 -3.74 -2.22
CA PRO A 278 21.91 -3.55 -3.66
C PRO A 278 20.57 -3.99 -4.23
N ARG A 279 19.92 -5.01 -3.62
CA ARG A 279 18.60 -5.50 -4.03
C ARG A 279 17.53 -4.45 -3.79
N ILE A 280 17.63 -3.70 -2.69
CA ILE A 280 16.71 -2.61 -2.36
C ILE A 280 16.92 -1.44 -3.32
N LEU A 281 18.17 -1.02 -3.54
CA LEU A 281 18.49 0.02 -4.52
C LEU A 281 17.96 -0.34 -5.91
N TYR A 282 18.17 -1.58 -6.35
CA TYR A 282 17.61 -2.11 -7.58
C TYR A 282 16.08 -1.99 -7.63
N MET A 283 15.36 -2.37 -6.56
CA MET A 283 13.90 -2.28 -6.52
C MET A 283 13.42 -0.83 -6.62
N VAL A 284 14.06 0.10 -5.89
CA VAL A 284 13.75 1.53 -5.92
C VAL A 284 14.00 2.10 -7.32
N LEU A 285 15.20 1.90 -7.88
CA LEU A 285 15.54 2.34 -9.23
C LEU A 285 14.56 1.79 -10.27
N LYS A 286 14.27 0.48 -10.21
CA LYS A 286 13.42 -0.17 -11.21
C LYS A 286 11.98 0.31 -11.17
N ILE A 287 11.37 0.52 -10.00
CA ILE A 287 9.99 1.01 -9.92
C ILE A 287 9.88 2.49 -10.26
N CYS A 288 10.79 3.33 -9.75
CA CYS A 288 10.81 4.77 -10.00
C CYS A 288 11.11 5.07 -11.47
N MET A 289 12.02 4.35 -12.12
CA MET A 289 12.33 4.51 -13.55
C MET A 289 11.12 4.20 -14.46
N ASN A 290 10.20 3.34 -14.01
CA ASN A 290 8.98 3.02 -14.75
C ASN A 290 7.84 4.03 -14.54
N ASN A 291 7.98 4.95 -13.59
CA ASN A 291 6.97 5.95 -13.28
C ASN A 291 7.52 7.36 -13.50
N LYS A 292 6.93 8.11 -14.45
CA LYS A 292 7.41 9.45 -14.83
C LYS A 292 7.53 10.39 -13.63
N ILE A 293 6.64 10.27 -12.64
CA ILE A 293 6.57 11.11 -11.45
C ILE A 293 7.83 10.95 -10.58
N TYR A 294 8.27 9.71 -10.38
CA TYR A 294 9.34 9.39 -9.43
C TYR A 294 10.71 9.26 -10.10
N LYS A 295 10.82 9.60 -11.39
CA LYS A 295 12.07 9.45 -12.16
C LYS A 295 13.24 10.27 -11.58
N HIS A 296 12.95 11.39 -10.92
CA HIS A 296 13.96 12.24 -10.26
C HIS A 296 14.75 11.48 -9.18
N VAL A 297 14.09 10.55 -8.45
CA VAL A 297 14.75 9.69 -7.45
C VAL A 297 15.86 8.87 -8.07
N CYS A 298 15.67 8.38 -9.31
CA CYS A 298 16.73 7.64 -10.00
C CYS A 298 17.92 8.53 -10.34
N LYS A 299 17.66 9.78 -10.77
CA LYS A 299 18.73 10.75 -11.07
C LYS A 299 19.56 10.99 -9.81
N ASP A 300 18.90 11.27 -8.70
CA ASP A 300 19.51 11.55 -7.40
C ASP A 300 20.34 10.37 -6.87
N ILE A 301 19.81 9.15 -6.90
CA ILE A 301 20.56 7.94 -6.51
C ILE A 301 21.80 7.76 -7.41
N ILE A 302 21.64 7.86 -8.74
CA ILE A 302 22.73 7.62 -9.68
C ILE A 302 23.84 8.68 -9.52
N SER A 303 23.50 9.95 -9.27
CA SER A 303 24.50 11.00 -9.06
C SER A 303 25.29 10.86 -7.75
N ARG A 304 24.77 10.12 -6.78
CA ARG A 304 25.41 9.92 -5.46
C ARG A 304 26.11 8.56 -5.33
N LEU A 305 25.92 7.64 -6.27
CA LEU A 305 26.56 6.32 -6.22
C LEU A 305 27.97 6.37 -6.79
N PRO A 306 28.98 5.84 -6.06
CA PRO A 306 30.36 5.86 -6.55
C PRO A 306 30.57 4.89 -7.73
N PRO A 307 31.35 5.29 -8.76
CA PRO A 307 31.71 4.44 -9.91
C PRO A 307 32.27 3.08 -9.56
N GLU A 308 33.09 3.01 -8.52
CA GLU A 308 33.74 1.80 -8.02
C GLU A 308 32.70 0.80 -7.52
N TYR A 309 31.60 1.28 -6.93
CA TYR A 309 30.53 0.43 -6.45
C TYR A 309 29.63 -0.07 -7.58
N TYR A 310 29.09 0.85 -8.40
CA TYR A 310 28.08 0.44 -9.38
C TYR A 310 28.68 -0.38 -10.52
N SER A 311 29.94 -0.13 -10.91
CA SER A 311 30.61 -0.86 -12.01
C SER A 311 30.88 -2.32 -11.66
N ASN A 312 30.97 -2.63 -10.37
CA ASN A 312 31.24 -3.96 -9.84
C ASN A 312 29.99 -4.66 -9.29
N ASN A 313 28.79 -4.14 -9.56
CA ASN A 313 27.54 -4.72 -9.07
C ASN A 313 26.61 -5.19 -10.21
N SER A 314 26.36 -6.51 -10.26
CA SER A 314 25.58 -7.17 -11.32
C SER A 314 24.09 -6.80 -11.38
N LEU A 315 23.53 -6.22 -10.31
CA LEU A 315 22.14 -5.74 -10.30
C LEU A 315 22.06 -4.25 -10.63
N ILE A 316 23.00 -3.45 -10.14
CA ILE A 316 22.96 -2.00 -10.27
C ILE A 316 23.40 -1.56 -11.66
N LEU A 317 24.54 -2.03 -12.17
CA LEU A 317 25.06 -1.59 -13.48
C LEU A 317 24.02 -1.73 -14.62
N PRO A 318 23.39 -2.90 -14.83
CA PRO A 318 22.38 -3.05 -15.88
C PRO A 318 21.17 -2.12 -15.69
N THR A 319 20.86 -1.79 -14.44
CA THR A 319 19.75 -0.89 -14.09
C THR A 319 20.07 0.57 -14.40
N ILE A 320 21.31 1.01 -14.14
CA ILE A 320 21.79 2.34 -14.53
C ILE A 320 21.83 2.46 -16.06
N ILE A 321 22.37 1.45 -16.77
CA ILE A 321 22.33 1.40 -18.24
C ILE A 321 20.88 1.57 -18.72
N THR A 322 19.95 0.79 -18.18
CA THR A 322 18.53 0.88 -18.56
C THR A 322 17.93 2.28 -18.31
N TYR A 323 18.33 2.96 -17.24
CA TYR A 323 17.92 4.33 -16.95
C TYR A 323 18.43 5.32 -18.00
N ILE A 324 19.71 5.24 -18.35
CA ILE A 324 20.33 6.12 -19.36
C ILE A 324 19.70 5.89 -20.73
N VAL A 325 19.47 4.64 -21.11
CA VAL A 325 18.76 4.27 -22.35
C VAL A 325 17.38 4.92 -22.44
N ARG A 326 16.66 5.01 -21.31
CA ARG A 326 15.35 5.67 -21.24
C ARG A 326 15.43 7.18 -21.19
N ALA A 327 16.48 7.74 -20.58
CA ALA A 327 16.75 9.17 -20.63
C ALA A 327 17.10 9.61 -22.06
N GLY A 328 17.78 8.75 -22.82
CA GLY A 328 18.20 9.01 -24.19
C GLY A 328 19.32 10.04 -24.29
N ASN A 329 20.13 10.20 -23.24
CA ASN A 329 21.27 11.12 -23.21
C ASN A 329 22.56 10.34 -23.58
N LEU A 330 23.12 10.65 -24.75
CA LEU A 330 24.32 9.99 -25.26
C LEU A 330 25.56 10.31 -24.42
N GLN A 331 25.71 11.56 -23.96
CA GLN A 331 26.84 11.98 -23.14
C GLN A 331 26.89 11.20 -21.82
N GLN A 332 25.74 11.04 -21.16
CA GLN A 332 25.65 10.21 -19.95
C GLN A 332 25.98 8.74 -20.23
N ALA A 333 25.66 8.22 -21.42
CA ALA A 333 26.01 6.86 -21.80
C ALA A 333 27.52 6.70 -21.98
N GLN A 334 28.19 7.68 -22.60
CA GLN A 334 29.64 7.69 -22.76
C GLN A 334 30.34 7.78 -21.41
N GLU A 335 29.95 8.74 -20.57
CA GLU A 335 30.47 8.91 -19.21
C GLU A 335 30.31 7.63 -18.37
N LEU A 336 29.13 6.98 -18.44
CA LEU A 336 28.92 5.71 -17.75
C LEU A 336 29.93 4.65 -18.22
N MET A 337 30.10 4.50 -19.54
CA MET A 337 30.97 3.47 -20.09
C MET A 337 32.45 3.75 -19.78
N ASP A 338 32.87 5.01 -19.80
CA ASP A 338 34.22 5.41 -19.39
C ASP A 338 34.46 5.09 -17.92
N ASN A 339 33.50 5.41 -17.05
CA ASN A 339 33.55 5.05 -15.64
C ASN A 339 33.61 3.53 -15.42
N VAL A 340 32.84 2.75 -16.17
CA VAL A 340 32.87 1.28 -16.08
C VAL A 340 34.23 0.75 -16.52
N ASN A 341 34.77 1.22 -17.64
CA ASN A 341 36.08 0.77 -18.14
C ASN A 341 37.22 1.09 -17.17
N ASN A 342 37.15 2.23 -16.48
CA ASN A 342 38.18 2.67 -15.54
C ASN A 342 38.09 2.04 -14.15
N ASN A 343 36.89 1.56 -13.73
CA ASN A 343 36.65 1.12 -12.34
C ASN A 343 36.23 -0.35 -12.20
N ILE A 344 35.99 -1.08 -13.30
CA ILE A 344 35.67 -2.50 -13.22
C ILE A 344 36.90 -3.32 -12.81
N LEU A 345 36.73 -4.16 -11.78
CA LEU A 345 37.80 -5.07 -11.37
C LEU A 345 37.91 -6.24 -12.36
N PRO A 346 39.13 -6.74 -12.66
CA PRO A 346 39.32 -7.83 -13.62
C PRO A 346 38.47 -9.08 -13.34
N GLU A 347 38.33 -9.43 -12.06
CA GLU A 347 37.51 -10.55 -11.58
C GLU A 347 36.00 -10.35 -11.79
N ASN A 348 35.54 -9.09 -11.90
CA ASN A 348 34.14 -8.74 -12.08
C ASN A 348 33.74 -8.61 -13.54
N VAL A 349 34.68 -8.59 -14.50
CA VAL A 349 34.36 -8.56 -15.93
C VAL A 349 33.44 -9.71 -16.31
N ARG A 350 33.77 -10.94 -15.89
CA ARG A 350 32.94 -12.12 -16.18
C ARG A 350 31.63 -12.12 -15.36
N ASN A 351 31.71 -11.73 -14.09
CA ASN A 351 30.60 -11.87 -13.13
C ASN A 351 29.58 -10.72 -13.16
N VAL A 352 29.93 -9.58 -13.74
CA VAL A 352 29.10 -8.38 -13.82
C VAL A 352 28.85 -8.02 -15.28
N PHE A 353 29.92 -7.74 -16.03
CA PHE A 353 29.82 -7.18 -17.38
C PHE A 353 29.34 -8.20 -18.42
N GLN A 354 29.86 -9.43 -18.38
CA GLN A 354 29.48 -10.51 -19.30
C GLN A 354 28.23 -11.29 -18.87
N THR A 355 27.48 -10.76 -17.89
CA THR A 355 26.20 -11.37 -17.49
C THR A 355 25.12 -11.11 -18.55
N ARG A 356 24.19 -12.05 -18.71
CA ARG A 356 23.05 -11.89 -19.64
C ARG A 356 22.27 -10.61 -19.39
N SER A 357 22.04 -10.24 -18.12
CA SER A 357 21.32 -9.00 -17.76
C SER A 357 22.05 -7.74 -18.24
N CYS A 358 23.37 -7.69 -18.09
CA CYS A 358 24.19 -6.57 -18.54
C CYS A 358 24.23 -6.50 -20.07
N LEU A 359 24.53 -7.62 -20.75
CA LEU A 359 24.56 -7.66 -22.22
C LEU A 359 23.22 -7.30 -22.85
N SER A 360 22.10 -7.80 -22.31
CA SER A 360 20.75 -7.40 -22.79
C SER A 360 20.46 -5.91 -22.55
N SER A 361 21.06 -5.28 -21.54
CA SER A 361 20.93 -3.85 -21.27
C SER A 361 21.82 -3.02 -22.21
N LEU A 362 23.03 -3.48 -22.49
CA LEU A 362 23.93 -2.91 -23.49
C LEU A 362 23.32 -3.01 -24.90
N LEU A 363 22.71 -4.14 -25.26
CA LEU A 363 21.99 -4.31 -26.52
C LEU A 363 20.91 -3.22 -26.69
N LYS A 364 20.11 -2.98 -25.65
CA LYS A 364 19.11 -1.91 -25.65
C LYS A 364 19.74 -0.52 -25.80
N MET A 365 20.93 -0.32 -25.25
CA MET A 365 21.68 0.92 -25.37
C MET A 365 22.17 1.17 -26.79
N HIS A 366 22.85 0.20 -27.40
CA HIS A 366 23.30 0.32 -28.79
C HIS A 366 22.11 0.48 -29.76
N LEU A 367 21.03 -0.29 -29.57
CA LEU A 367 19.78 -0.11 -30.34
C LEU A 367 19.16 1.28 -30.15
N LYS A 368 19.26 1.89 -28.96
CA LYS A 368 18.67 3.22 -28.69
C LYS A 368 19.44 4.33 -29.39
N PHE A 369 20.77 4.22 -29.42
CA PHE A 369 21.69 5.20 -30.00
C PHE A 369 22.10 4.88 -31.46
N ASN A 370 21.44 3.89 -32.08
CA ASN A 370 21.65 3.48 -33.48
C ASN A 370 23.09 3.04 -33.80
N ASP A 371 23.78 2.42 -32.83
CA ASP A 371 25.12 1.86 -33.04
C ASP A 371 25.01 0.42 -33.56
N SER A 372 24.97 0.28 -34.89
CA SER A 372 24.85 -1.03 -35.55
C SER A 372 26.03 -1.96 -35.25
N GLN A 373 27.26 -1.42 -35.20
CA GLN A 373 28.45 -2.21 -34.89
C GLN A 373 28.39 -2.74 -33.45
N GLY A 374 27.98 -1.90 -32.50
CA GLY A 374 27.79 -2.31 -31.11
C GLY A 374 26.69 -3.36 -30.94
N VAL A 375 25.57 -3.25 -31.68
CA VAL A 375 24.52 -4.28 -31.69
C VAL A 375 25.08 -5.62 -32.14
N ASP A 376 25.80 -5.68 -33.25
CA ASP A 376 26.37 -6.92 -33.78
C ASP A 376 27.39 -7.55 -32.81
N ARG A 377 28.25 -6.73 -32.20
CA ARG A 377 29.23 -7.20 -31.21
C ARG A 377 28.53 -7.81 -29.99
N VAL A 378 27.54 -7.12 -29.42
CA VAL A 378 26.81 -7.61 -28.24
C VAL A 378 26.01 -8.87 -28.55
N LEU A 379 25.37 -8.95 -29.72
CA LEU A 379 24.65 -10.17 -30.12
C LEU A 379 25.59 -11.36 -30.29
N LYS A 380 26.75 -11.17 -30.94
CA LYS A 380 27.79 -12.20 -31.03
C LYS A 380 28.26 -12.65 -29.65
N GLN A 381 28.54 -11.71 -28.76
CA GLN A 381 28.97 -12.00 -27.40
C GLN A 381 27.89 -12.77 -26.60
N ILE A 382 26.61 -12.42 -26.74
CA ILE A 382 25.51 -13.19 -26.12
C ILE A 382 25.50 -14.64 -26.64
N HIS A 383 25.69 -14.83 -27.94
CA HIS A 383 25.70 -16.16 -28.55
C HIS A 383 26.94 -16.97 -28.14
N GLU A 384 28.12 -16.36 -28.10
CA GLU A 384 29.36 -17.00 -27.67
C GLU A 384 29.32 -17.44 -26.20
N VAL A 385 28.75 -16.61 -25.31
CA VAL A 385 28.73 -16.88 -23.87
C VAL A 385 27.58 -17.81 -23.47
N PHE A 386 26.40 -17.70 -24.10
CA PHE A 386 25.19 -18.41 -23.67
C PHE A 386 24.59 -19.36 -24.72
N GLY A 387 25.15 -19.45 -25.92
CA GLY A 387 24.68 -20.27 -27.04
C GLY A 387 23.41 -19.76 -27.73
N GLU A 388 22.63 -18.90 -27.08
CA GLU A 388 21.32 -18.47 -27.58
C GLU A 388 20.86 -17.10 -27.04
N HIS A 389 20.04 -16.42 -27.85
CA HIS A 389 19.36 -15.18 -27.48
C HIS A 389 18.13 -15.43 -26.60
N SER A 390 17.87 -14.52 -25.67
CA SER A 390 16.75 -14.57 -24.73
C SER A 390 15.48 -13.90 -25.28
N GLN A 391 14.36 -14.06 -24.57
CA GLN A 391 13.10 -13.39 -24.93
C GLN A 391 13.24 -11.87 -24.86
N GLU A 392 14.01 -11.36 -23.90
CA GLU A 392 14.25 -9.94 -23.69
C GLU A 392 15.07 -9.32 -24.82
N ASP A 393 16.02 -10.07 -25.39
CA ASP A 393 16.82 -9.64 -26.53
C ASP A 393 15.93 -9.45 -27.77
N PHE A 394 15.11 -10.46 -28.08
CA PHE A 394 14.14 -10.38 -29.17
C PHE A 394 13.09 -9.29 -28.94
N GLN A 395 12.61 -9.13 -27.70
CA GLN A 395 11.72 -8.05 -27.34
C GLN A 395 12.35 -6.68 -27.60
N ALA A 396 13.64 -6.49 -27.29
CA ALA A 396 14.36 -5.24 -27.52
C ALA A 396 14.46 -4.90 -29.02
N ILE A 397 14.80 -5.90 -29.85
CA ILE A 397 14.87 -5.74 -31.31
C ILE A 397 13.50 -5.37 -31.88
N VAL A 398 12.44 -6.09 -31.47
CA VAL A 398 11.07 -5.81 -31.89
C VAL A 398 10.62 -4.42 -31.44
N ALA A 399 10.94 -4.02 -30.20
CA ALA A 399 10.63 -2.68 -29.71
C ALA A 399 11.35 -1.58 -30.51
N HIS A 400 12.59 -1.83 -30.95
CA HIS A 400 13.34 -0.91 -31.81
C HIS A 400 12.68 -0.77 -33.19
N ILE A 401 12.30 -1.88 -33.84
CA ILE A 401 11.59 -1.87 -35.14
C ILE A 401 10.28 -1.08 -35.02
N LEU A 402 9.55 -1.26 -33.92
CA LEU A 402 8.26 -0.61 -33.67
C LEU A 402 8.37 0.86 -33.19
N LYS A 403 9.59 1.42 -33.07
CA LYS A 403 9.82 2.80 -32.63
C LYS A 403 9.06 3.80 -33.50
N ASN A 404 9.12 3.61 -34.81
CA ASN A 404 8.32 4.36 -35.78
C ASN A 404 7.02 3.58 -36.00
N LYS A 405 5.90 4.07 -35.44
CA LYS A 405 4.58 3.41 -35.41
C LYS A 405 3.91 3.35 -36.79
N THR A 406 4.55 2.68 -37.74
CA THR A 406 4.04 2.49 -39.11
C THR A 406 3.56 1.05 -39.30
N LEU A 407 2.62 0.85 -40.23
CA LEU A 407 2.10 -0.48 -40.55
C LEU A 407 3.22 -1.40 -41.11
N ASP A 408 4.11 -0.85 -41.93
CA ASP A 408 5.27 -1.57 -42.46
C ASP A 408 6.17 -2.13 -41.35
N ASN A 409 6.45 -1.33 -40.31
CA ASN A 409 7.24 -1.79 -39.17
C ASN A 409 6.51 -2.84 -38.33
N ILE A 410 5.17 -2.77 -38.24
CA ILE A 410 4.37 -3.81 -37.59
C ILE A 410 4.48 -5.12 -38.37
N VAL A 411 4.38 -5.09 -39.70
CA VAL A 411 4.52 -6.28 -40.55
C VAL A 411 5.93 -6.86 -40.44
N LYS A 412 6.97 -6.01 -40.50
CA LYS A 412 8.37 -6.43 -40.28
C LYS A 412 8.56 -7.09 -38.91
N ALA A 413 7.98 -6.52 -37.85
CA ALA A 413 8.04 -7.10 -36.52
C ALA A 413 7.32 -8.46 -36.44
N VAL A 414 6.13 -8.60 -37.05
CA VAL A 414 5.40 -9.88 -37.10
C VAL A 414 6.20 -10.94 -37.87
N ASN A 415 6.79 -10.57 -39.01
CA ASN A 415 7.64 -11.45 -39.82
C ASN A 415 8.94 -11.85 -39.13
N LEU A 416 9.49 -10.98 -38.27
CA LEU A 416 10.63 -11.34 -37.45
C LEU A 416 10.22 -12.36 -36.40
N VAL A 417 9.12 -12.12 -35.70
CA VAL A 417 8.68 -12.98 -34.60
C VAL A 417 8.19 -14.36 -35.09
N SER A 418 7.68 -14.47 -36.32
CA SER A 418 7.35 -15.77 -36.91
C SER A 418 8.57 -16.66 -37.21
N LYS A 419 9.78 -16.08 -37.27
CA LYS A 419 11.05 -16.81 -37.47
C LYS A 419 11.72 -17.21 -36.15
N ILE A 420 11.23 -16.70 -35.01
CA ILE A 420 11.77 -16.98 -33.69
C ILE A 420 11.05 -18.20 -33.10
N PRO A 421 11.73 -19.10 -32.35
CA PRO A 421 11.06 -20.15 -31.61
C PRO A 421 9.92 -19.61 -30.74
N GLU A 422 8.73 -20.20 -30.84
CA GLU A 422 7.51 -19.63 -30.24
C GLU A 422 7.61 -19.47 -28.72
N THR A 423 8.34 -20.36 -28.05
CA THR A 423 8.63 -20.29 -26.61
C THR A 423 9.36 -19.00 -26.22
N LYS A 424 10.16 -18.42 -27.14
CA LYS A 424 10.91 -17.18 -26.93
C LYS A 424 10.21 -15.92 -27.43
N ALA A 425 9.16 -16.07 -28.21
CA ALA A 425 8.43 -14.98 -28.85
C ALA A 425 7.40 -14.28 -27.93
N LEU A 426 7.04 -14.87 -26.79
CA LEU A 426 5.91 -14.42 -25.96
C LEU A 426 5.99 -12.95 -25.50
N LEU A 427 7.17 -12.47 -25.09
CA LEU A 427 7.34 -11.05 -24.71
C LEU A 427 7.27 -10.10 -25.91
N ALA A 428 7.74 -10.55 -27.08
CA ALA A 428 7.65 -9.80 -28.32
C ALA A 428 6.19 -9.68 -28.79
N TYR A 429 5.39 -10.74 -28.68
CA TYR A 429 3.93 -10.71 -28.94
C TYR A 429 3.25 -9.62 -28.10
N GLY A 430 3.54 -9.57 -26.80
CA GLY A 430 2.97 -8.55 -25.91
C GLY A 430 3.36 -7.13 -26.31
N THR A 431 4.57 -6.93 -26.85
CA THR A 431 5.07 -5.63 -27.30
C THR A 431 4.40 -5.17 -28.60
N ILE A 432 4.21 -6.07 -29.55
CA ILE A 432 3.46 -5.82 -30.79
C ILE A 432 2.00 -5.47 -30.46
N ILE A 433 1.34 -6.30 -29.65
CA ILE A 433 -0.07 -6.08 -29.24
C ILE A 433 -0.22 -4.73 -28.51
N ASN A 434 0.68 -4.42 -27.57
CA ASN A 434 0.65 -3.12 -26.88
C ASN A 434 0.76 -1.94 -27.85
N THR A 435 1.66 -2.03 -28.84
CA THR A 435 1.88 -0.96 -29.81
C THR A 435 0.66 -0.76 -30.71
N ILE A 436 0.04 -1.85 -31.18
CA ILE A 436 -1.18 -1.82 -31.99
C ILE A 436 -2.33 -1.20 -31.18
N VAL A 437 -2.56 -1.67 -29.95
CA VAL A 437 -3.63 -1.16 -29.08
C VAL A 437 -3.41 0.33 -28.75
N ASP A 438 -2.20 0.74 -28.40
CA ASP A 438 -1.89 2.15 -28.13
C ASP A 438 -2.08 3.04 -29.36
N TRP A 439 -1.71 2.57 -30.56
CA TRP A 439 -1.93 3.28 -31.82
C TRP A 439 -3.44 3.43 -32.11
N GLN A 440 -4.23 2.38 -31.88
CA GLN A 440 -5.68 2.40 -32.08
C GLN A 440 -6.42 3.28 -31.08
N ILE A 441 -5.99 3.30 -29.82
CA ILE A 441 -6.52 4.21 -28.80
C ILE A 441 -6.25 5.67 -29.23
N ALA A 442 -5.08 5.95 -29.82
CA ALA A 442 -4.76 7.27 -30.33
C ALA A 442 -5.62 7.67 -31.55
N SER A 443 -5.86 6.75 -32.48
CA SER A 443 -6.56 6.96 -33.76
C SER A 443 -8.11 6.88 -33.72
N ASN A 444 -8.72 7.12 -32.55
CA ASN A 444 -10.18 7.12 -32.34
C ASN A 444 -10.87 5.74 -32.43
N GLY A 445 -10.17 4.64 -32.14
CA GLY A 445 -10.79 3.40 -31.66
C GLY A 445 -11.46 2.50 -32.71
N ARG A 446 -11.36 2.80 -34.01
CA ARG A 446 -11.72 1.82 -35.05
C ARG A 446 -10.58 0.84 -35.21
N PHE A 447 -10.77 -0.38 -34.71
CA PHE A 447 -9.89 -1.50 -35.04
C PHE A 447 -10.05 -1.79 -36.53
N ASP A 448 -9.02 -1.48 -37.31
CA ASP A 448 -8.94 -2.00 -38.66
C ASP A 448 -8.95 -3.54 -38.60
N LYS A 449 -9.63 -4.17 -39.55
CA LYS A 449 -9.77 -5.64 -39.60
C LYS A 449 -8.39 -6.31 -39.58
N LYS A 450 -7.39 -5.72 -40.25
CA LYS A 450 -6.01 -6.24 -40.32
C LYS A 450 -5.35 -6.31 -38.94
N SER A 451 -5.36 -5.23 -38.16
CA SER A 451 -4.83 -5.25 -36.78
C SER A 451 -5.54 -6.25 -35.86
N THR A 452 -6.86 -6.41 -36.01
CA THR A 452 -7.62 -7.41 -35.23
C THR A 452 -7.18 -8.83 -35.56
N HIS A 453 -6.98 -9.13 -36.85
CA HIS A 453 -6.47 -10.42 -37.29
C HIS A 453 -5.06 -10.69 -36.74
N ILE A 454 -4.16 -9.71 -36.78
CA ILE A 454 -2.80 -9.83 -36.22
C ILE A 454 -2.87 -10.14 -34.73
N ILE A 455 -3.66 -9.40 -33.95
CA ILE A 455 -3.81 -9.65 -32.51
C ILE A 455 -4.34 -11.07 -32.26
N ASN A 456 -5.35 -11.51 -33.03
CA ASN A 456 -5.92 -12.84 -32.87
C ASN A 456 -4.92 -13.96 -33.18
N ASP A 457 -4.15 -13.83 -34.26
CA ASP A 457 -3.11 -14.79 -34.64
C ASP A 457 -2.04 -14.90 -33.54
N LEU A 458 -1.51 -13.77 -33.08
CA LEU A 458 -0.49 -13.74 -32.03
C LEU A 458 -0.99 -14.32 -30.70
N LEU A 459 -2.24 -14.03 -30.31
CA LEU A 459 -2.83 -14.57 -29.08
C LEU A 459 -3.14 -16.08 -29.19
N THR A 460 -3.52 -16.55 -30.36
CA THR A 460 -3.77 -17.98 -30.60
C THR A 460 -2.45 -18.77 -30.50
N LYS A 461 -1.39 -18.30 -31.16
CA LYS A 461 -0.03 -18.87 -31.03
C LYS A 461 0.46 -18.83 -29.59
N ALA A 462 0.29 -17.70 -28.90
CA ALA A 462 0.66 -17.60 -27.49
C ALA A 462 -0.10 -18.59 -26.60
N HIS A 463 -1.37 -18.87 -26.89
CA HIS A 463 -2.15 -19.85 -26.14
C HIS A 463 -1.71 -21.29 -26.40
N GLN A 464 -1.29 -21.63 -27.62
CA GLN A 464 -0.76 -22.96 -27.95
C GLN A 464 0.52 -23.26 -27.16
N VAL A 465 1.40 -22.27 -27.02
CA VAL A 465 2.65 -22.38 -26.26
C VAL A 465 2.44 -22.33 -24.75
N ASP A 466 1.48 -21.52 -24.27
CA ASP A 466 1.15 -21.38 -22.84
C ASP A 466 -0.35 -21.59 -22.57
N PRO A 467 -0.86 -22.84 -22.66
CA PRO A 467 -2.29 -23.13 -22.49
C PRO A 467 -2.79 -22.83 -21.07
N LYS A 468 -1.91 -23.01 -20.08
CA LYS A 468 -2.17 -22.67 -18.67
C LYS A 468 -2.05 -21.18 -18.37
N GLN A 469 -1.69 -20.38 -19.37
CA GLN A 469 -1.60 -18.93 -19.30
C GLN A 469 -0.72 -18.43 -18.15
N LYS A 470 0.41 -19.09 -17.87
CA LYS A 470 1.34 -18.74 -16.78
C LYS A 470 2.18 -17.51 -17.09
N SER A 471 2.42 -17.20 -18.36
CA SER A 471 3.21 -16.07 -18.84
C SER A 471 2.69 -14.71 -18.34
N THR A 472 3.59 -13.72 -18.25
CA THR A 472 3.26 -12.32 -17.94
C THR A 472 2.48 -11.64 -19.06
N LEU A 473 2.52 -12.17 -20.28
CA LEU A 473 1.75 -11.70 -21.43
C LEU A 473 0.27 -11.51 -21.09
N TRP A 474 -0.35 -12.49 -20.44
CA TRP A 474 -1.77 -12.48 -20.10
C TRP A 474 -2.13 -11.38 -19.08
N SER A 475 -1.21 -11.05 -18.17
CA SER A 475 -1.39 -9.93 -17.23
C SER A 475 -1.23 -8.57 -17.92
N ILE A 476 -0.37 -8.49 -18.93
CA ILE A 476 -0.25 -7.31 -19.81
C ILE A 476 -1.53 -7.14 -20.61
N LEU A 477 -2.03 -8.21 -21.25
CA LEU A 477 -3.27 -8.23 -22.02
C LEU A 477 -4.47 -7.73 -21.21
N ALA A 478 -4.63 -8.21 -19.97
CA ALA A 478 -5.66 -7.74 -19.05
C ALA A 478 -5.58 -6.22 -18.81
N SER A 479 -4.35 -5.70 -18.65
CA SER A 479 -4.11 -4.27 -18.45
C SER A 479 -4.45 -3.43 -19.68
N LEU A 480 -4.11 -3.92 -20.87
CA LEU A 480 -4.42 -3.26 -22.14
C LEU A 480 -5.91 -3.24 -22.44
N TYR A 481 -6.60 -4.35 -22.18
CA TYR A 481 -8.03 -4.46 -22.39
C TYR A 481 -8.82 -3.49 -21.50
N ILE A 482 -8.52 -3.46 -20.19
CA ILE A 482 -9.15 -2.51 -19.26
C ILE A 482 -8.80 -1.07 -19.64
N LYS A 483 -7.54 -0.77 -19.99
CA LYS A 483 -7.12 0.56 -20.46
C LYS A 483 -7.93 1.02 -21.67
N ARG A 484 -8.25 0.12 -22.60
CA ARG A 484 -9.12 0.39 -23.76
C ARG A 484 -10.56 0.69 -23.33
N LEU A 485 -11.15 -0.13 -22.46
CA LEU A 485 -12.53 0.04 -22.00
C LEU A 485 -12.74 1.39 -21.31
N VAL A 486 -11.83 1.76 -20.42
CA VAL A 486 -11.94 2.95 -19.57
C VAL A 486 -11.33 4.21 -20.20
N HIS A 487 -11.02 4.16 -21.49
CA HIS A 487 -10.43 5.29 -22.19
C HIS A 487 -11.38 6.48 -22.27
N TYR A 488 -10.88 7.68 -21.99
CA TYR A 488 -11.70 8.88 -21.82
C TYR A 488 -12.53 9.27 -23.04
N LYS A 489 -12.07 8.93 -24.26
CA LYS A 489 -12.82 9.19 -25.50
C LYS A 489 -14.11 8.35 -25.61
N ASN A 490 -14.25 7.30 -24.79
CA ASN A 490 -15.48 6.52 -24.71
C ASN A 490 -16.59 7.24 -23.92
N PHE A 491 -16.24 8.30 -23.20
CA PHE A 491 -17.18 9.16 -22.46
C PHE A 491 -17.46 10.39 -23.33
N LYS A 492 -18.43 10.32 -24.25
CA LYS A 492 -18.89 11.50 -25.01
C LYS A 492 -19.77 12.36 -24.10
N LYS A 493 -19.73 13.69 -24.30
CA LYS A 493 -20.76 14.62 -23.79
C LYS A 493 -21.94 14.56 -24.75
N SER A 494 -22.96 13.78 -24.47
CA SER A 494 -24.27 13.86 -25.12
C SER A 494 -25.35 14.09 -24.05
N TYR A 495 -26.57 14.39 -24.47
CA TYR A 495 -27.64 14.76 -23.55
C TYR A 495 -28.23 13.57 -22.75
N ASP A 496 -27.80 12.32 -22.99
CA ASP A 496 -28.31 11.11 -22.35
C ASP A 496 -27.27 10.46 -21.39
N SER A 497 -27.45 10.68 -20.10
CA SER A 497 -26.48 10.32 -19.04
C SER A 497 -26.23 8.81 -18.81
N GLU A 498 -27.14 7.91 -19.19
CA GLU A 498 -27.04 6.49 -18.82
C GLU A 498 -26.16 5.64 -19.75
N ARG A 499 -26.11 5.94 -21.05
CA ARG A 499 -25.25 5.18 -22.00
C ARG A 499 -23.77 5.58 -21.92
N GLU A 500 -23.46 6.70 -21.27
CA GLU A 500 -22.13 7.33 -21.30
C GLU A 500 -21.07 6.61 -20.47
N THR A 501 -21.46 5.76 -19.51
CA THR A 501 -20.52 5.15 -18.56
C THR A 501 -20.61 3.62 -18.47
N LEU A 502 -21.39 2.97 -19.33
CA LEU A 502 -21.54 1.50 -19.38
C LEU A 502 -20.21 0.73 -19.47
N ASN A 503 -19.21 1.30 -20.15
CA ASN A 503 -17.88 0.70 -20.23
C ASN A 503 -17.14 0.66 -18.87
N LEU A 504 -17.43 1.60 -17.96
CA LEU A 504 -16.89 1.59 -16.60
C LEU A 504 -17.57 0.52 -15.74
N ASP A 505 -18.90 0.38 -15.86
CA ASP A 505 -19.64 -0.69 -15.19
C ASP A 505 -19.18 -2.07 -15.69
N LEU A 506 -18.99 -2.22 -17.00
CA LEU A 506 -18.42 -3.42 -17.60
C LEU A 506 -16.99 -3.68 -17.11
N ALA A 507 -16.13 -2.66 -17.03
CA ALA A 507 -14.77 -2.82 -16.50
C ALA A 507 -14.77 -3.27 -15.03
N LYS A 508 -15.66 -2.71 -14.20
CA LYS A 508 -15.87 -3.12 -12.81
C LYS A 508 -16.38 -4.56 -12.74
N LEU A 509 -17.36 -4.93 -13.54
CA LEU A 509 -17.92 -6.29 -13.59
C LEU A 509 -16.85 -7.31 -13.98
N ILE A 510 -16.11 -7.07 -15.06
CA ILE A 510 -15.03 -7.95 -15.53
C ILE A 510 -13.95 -8.09 -14.46
N PHE A 511 -13.58 -6.98 -13.79
CA PHE A 511 -12.60 -7.02 -12.71
C PHE A 511 -13.07 -7.91 -11.54
N LEU A 512 -14.29 -7.71 -11.07
CA LEU A 512 -14.86 -8.50 -9.95
C LEU A 512 -14.97 -9.98 -10.32
N LYS A 513 -15.52 -10.29 -11.49
CA LYS A 513 -15.65 -11.67 -11.99
C LYS A 513 -14.28 -12.36 -12.11
N SER A 514 -13.30 -11.65 -12.65
CA SER A 514 -11.94 -12.16 -12.83
C SER A 514 -11.21 -12.38 -11.50
N CYS A 515 -11.53 -11.60 -10.46
CA CYS A 515 -10.98 -11.82 -9.11
C CYS A 515 -11.61 -13.05 -8.43
N SER A 516 -12.91 -13.27 -8.62
CA SER A 516 -13.63 -14.41 -8.01
C SER A 516 -13.33 -15.75 -8.67
N ASN A 517 -12.99 -15.77 -9.96
CA ASN A 517 -12.79 -16.99 -10.74
C ASN A 517 -11.31 -17.40 -10.85
N SER A 518 -10.58 -17.42 -9.73
CA SER A 518 -9.11 -17.61 -9.70
C SER A 518 -8.59 -19.00 -10.17
N GLY A 519 -9.43 -19.83 -10.78
CA GLY A 519 -9.08 -21.15 -11.34
C GLY A 519 -9.63 -21.43 -12.76
N GLN A 520 -10.33 -20.48 -13.38
CA GLN A 520 -10.84 -20.65 -14.75
C GLN A 520 -9.81 -20.23 -15.80
N THR A 521 -9.81 -20.89 -16.95
CA THR A 521 -9.03 -20.48 -18.13
C THR A 521 -9.45 -19.08 -18.56
N CYS A 522 -8.51 -18.14 -18.66
CA CYS A 522 -8.83 -16.78 -19.06
C CYS A 522 -9.22 -16.74 -20.54
N THR A 523 -10.01 -15.74 -20.91
CA THR A 523 -10.38 -15.49 -22.30
C THR A 523 -9.13 -15.22 -23.15
N ILE A 524 -8.92 -16.02 -24.20
CA ILE A 524 -7.74 -15.94 -25.08
C ILE A 524 -7.67 -14.58 -25.77
N ASN A 525 -8.76 -14.15 -26.40
CA ASN A 525 -8.84 -12.86 -27.09
C ASN A 525 -10.03 -12.03 -26.57
N PRO A 526 -9.82 -11.15 -25.58
CA PRO A 526 -10.90 -10.32 -25.04
C PRO A 526 -11.36 -9.22 -26.01
N PHE A 527 -10.59 -8.91 -27.06
CA PHE A 527 -10.91 -7.81 -27.98
C PHE A 527 -11.98 -8.15 -29.03
N VAL A 528 -12.25 -9.44 -29.27
CA VAL A 528 -13.16 -9.95 -30.32
C VAL A 528 -14.28 -10.82 -29.71
N HIS A 529 -14.35 -10.91 -28.38
CA HIS A 529 -15.32 -11.76 -27.70
C HIS A 529 -16.76 -11.28 -27.94
N SER A 530 -17.66 -12.18 -28.36
CA SER A 530 -19.05 -11.88 -28.73
C SER A 530 -19.90 -11.40 -27.55
N SER A 531 -19.61 -11.85 -26.33
CA SER A 531 -20.29 -11.42 -25.11
C SER A 531 -19.29 -10.81 -24.11
N PRO A 532 -19.09 -9.48 -24.11
CA PRO A 532 -18.08 -8.82 -23.26
C PRO A 532 -18.27 -9.07 -21.76
N GLN A 533 -19.51 -9.23 -21.28
CA GLN A 533 -19.80 -9.56 -19.88
C GLN A 533 -19.24 -10.91 -19.42
N ASN A 534 -18.93 -11.80 -20.37
CA ASN A 534 -18.43 -13.14 -20.06
C ASN A 534 -16.92 -13.25 -19.95
N ILE A 535 -16.19 -12.18 -20.29
CA ILE A 535 -14.73 -12.16 -20.31
C ILE A 535 -14.15 -12.40 -18.91
N VAL A 536 -13.15 -13.29 -18.84
CA VAL A 536 -12.34 -13.56 -17.65
C VAL A 536 -10.89 -13.18 -17.97
N LEU A 537 -10.32 -12.25 -17.21
CA LEU A 537 -8.96 -11.74 -17.38
C LEU A 537 -8.02 -12.31 -16.32
N LYS A 538 -6.74 -12.45 -16.65
CA LYS A 538 -5.71 -12.84 -15.67
C LYS A 538 -5.37 -11.69 -14.72
N ILE A 539 -5.98 -11.70 -13.54
CA ILE A 539 -5.66 -10.77 -12.46
C ILE A 539 -4.70 -11.44 -11.46
N THR A 540 -3.62 -10.75 -11.17
CA THR A 540 -2.56 -11.13 -10.24
C THR A 540 -2.28 -9.97 -9.30
N ASN A 541 -1.60 -10.21 -8.19
CA ASN A 541 -1.18 -9.14 -7.28
C ASN A 541 -0.34 -8.04 -7.97
N LYS A 542 0.37 -8.39 -9.06
CA LYS A 542 1.23 -7.46 -9.82
C LYS A 542 0.46 -6.48 -10.70
N ASN A 543 -0.69 -6.87 -11.25
CA ASN A 543 -1.50 -6.02 -12.14
C ASN A 543 -2.80 -5.51 -11.49
N LYS A 544 -3.25 -6.07 -10.36
CA LYS A 544 -4.47 -5.62 -9.64
C LYS A 544 -4.46 -4.11 -9.39
N ILE A 545 -3.37 -3.58 -8.83
CA ILE A 545 -3.23 -2.13 -8.55
C ILE A 545 -3.27 -1.30 -9.83
N ILE A 546 -2.60 -1.76 -10.90
CA ILE A 546 -2.60 -1.07 -12.20
C ILE A 546 -4.00 -1.01 -12.80
N LEU A 547 -4.74 -2.13 -12.76
CA LEU A 547 -6.11 -2.20 -13.26
C LEU A 547 -7.03 -1.24 -12.52
N LEU A 548 -7.00 -1.28 -11.18
CA LEU A 548 -7.81 -0.38 -10.33
C LEU A 548 -7.48 1.09 -10.57
N ARG A 549 -6.20 1.43 -10.74
CA ARG A 549 -5.78 2.81 -11.08
C ARG A 549 -6.30 3.25 -12.44
N ASN A 550 -6.24 2.39 -13.45
CA ASN A 550 -6.80 2.71 -14.77
C ASN A 550 -8.32 2.91 -14.72
N ILE A 551 -9.05 2.06 -13.98
CA ILE A 551 -10.50 2.20 -13.80
C ILE A 551 -10.81 3.49 -13.04
N ALA A 552 -10.09 3.79 -11.96
CA ALA A 552 -10.25 5.03 -11.20
C ALA A 552 -10.01 6.29 -12.07
N LEU A 553 -8.97 6.28 -12.92
CA LEU A 553 -8.72 7.35 -13.88
C LEU A 553 -9.85 7.53 -14.89
N GLY A 554 -10.40 6.41 -15.39
CA GLY A 554 -11.57 6.43 -16.25
C GLY A 554 -12.79 6.99 -15.54
N ALA A 555 -13.04 6.56 -14.30
CA ALA A 555 -14.18 7.00 -13.48
C ALA A 555 -14.12 8.50 -13.15
N ILE A 556 -12.94 9.05 -12.85
CA ILE A 556 -12.77 10.51 -12.67
C ILE A 556 -13.16 11.26 -13.94
N LYS A 557 -12.70 10.79 -15.10
CA LYS A 557 -12.97 11.45 -16.39
C LYS A 557 -14.42 11.28 -16.85
N GLY A 558 -15.06 10.17 -16.50
CA GLY A 558 -16.48 9.89 -16.73
C GLY A 558 -17.40 10.36 -15.59
N CYS A 559 -16.91 11.14 -14.63
CA CYS A 559 -17.68 11.66 -13.49
C CYS A 559 -18.45 10.60 -12.66
N ARG A 560 -17.94 9.36 -12.56
CA ARG A 560 -18.57 8.27 -11.79
C ARG A 560 -17.95 8.13 -10.39
N LYS A 561 -18.53 8.87 -9.43
CA LYS A 561 -18.12 8.88 -8.02
C LYS A 561 -18.11 7.49 -7.37
N ASP A 562 -19.16 6.72 -7.61
CA ASP A 562 -19.38 5.39 -7.03
C ASP A 562 -18.25 4.42 -7.40
N ILE A 563 -17.88 4.36 -8.68
CA ILE A 563 -16.80 3.50 -9.18
C ILE A 563 -15.44 4.00 -8.70
N PHE A 564 -15.22 5.32 -8.67
CA PHE A 564 -13.98 5.88 -8.14
C PHE A 564 -13.77 5.53 -6.67
N LEU A 565 -14.79 5.73 -5.82
CA LEU A 565 -14.72 5.38 -4.39
C LEU A 565 -14.53 3.88 -4.18
N TRP A 566 -15.23 3.04 -4.95
CA TRP A 566 -15.01 1.59 -4.96
C TRP A 566 -13.55 1.24 -5.28
N CYS A 567 -12.95 1.84 -6.31
CA CYS A 567 -11.54 1.62 -6.63
C CYS A 567 -10.60 2.03 -5.48
N CYS A 568 -10.88 3.15 -4.82
CA CYS A 568 -10.08 3.63 -3.68
C CYS A 568 -10.15 2.66 -2.50
N THR A 569 -11.33 2.14 -2.20
CA THR A 569 -11.54 1.12 -1.15
C THR A 569 -10.80 -0.18 -1.49
N GLU A 570 -10.90 -0.66 -2.73
CA GLU A 570 -10.16 -1.86 -3.18
C GLU A 570 -8.64 -1.67 -3.14
N LEU A 571 -8.14 -0.48 -3.51
CA LEU A 571 -6.72 -0.13 -3.40
C LEU A 571 -6.27 -0.06 -1.94
N PHE A 572 -7.09 0.50 -1.05
CA PHE A 572 -6.83 0.55 0.38
C PHE A 572 -6.73 -0.87 0.97
N HIS A 573 -7.71 -1.73 0.71
CA HIS A 573 -7.66 -3.14 1.13
C HIS A 573 -6.47 -3.89 0.52
N GLY A 574 -6.04 -3.50 -0.68
CA GLY A 574 -4.83 -3.98 -1.34
C GLY A 574 -3.51 -3.50 -0.74
N GLY A 575 -3.53 -2.66 0.31
CA GLY A 575 -2.31 -2.16 0.97
C GLY A 575 -1.79 -0.83 0.41
N VAL A 576 -2.64 -0.01 -0.21
CA VAL A 576 -2.28 1.36 -0.64
C VAL A 576 -2.96 2.38 0.28
N PRO A 577 -2.26 2.92 1.29
CA PRO A 577 -2.77 3.97 2.18
C PRO A 577 -3.30 5.20 1.45
N ILE A 578 -4.23 5.90 2.10
CA ILE A 578 -4.85 7.13 1.55
C ILE A 578 -3.78 8.18 1.20
N LYS A 579 -2.73 8.34 2.02
CA LYS A 579 -1.64 9.30 1.75
C LYS A 579 -0.94 9.02 0.42
N GLU A 580 -0.74 7.75 0.08
CA GLU A 580 -0.12 7.33 -1.18
C GLU A 580 -1.04 7.56 -2.38
N LEU A 581 -2.33 7.25 -2.23
CA LEU A 581 -3.33 7.55 -3.25
C LEU A 581 -3.39 9.06 -3.53
N ILE A 582 -3.43 9.88 -2.48
CA ILE A 582 -3.42 11.34 -2.60
C ILE A 582 -2.18 11.79 -3.37
N LEU A 583 -0.98 11.32 -3.02
CA LEU A 583 0.25 11.68 -3.73
C LEU A 583 0.20 11.30 -5.21
N ASP A 584 -0.20 10.06 -5.52
CA ASP A 584 -0.30 9.60 -6.91
C ASP A 584 -1.31 10.43 -7.70
N TRP A 585 -2.46 10.77 -7.13
CA TRP A 585 -3.43 11.64 -7.79
C TRP A 585 -2.93 13.07 -7.95
N HIS A 586 -2.25 13.62 -6.93
CA HIS A 586 -1.64 14.95 -7.02
C HIS A 586 -0.63 15.01 -8.16
N ALA A 587 0.26 14.03 -8.22
CA ALA A 587 1.27 13.94 -9.25
C ALA A 587 0.71 13.66 -10.67
N MET A 588 -0.47 13.03 -10.77
CA MET A 588 -1.12 12.78 -12.06
C MET A 588 -1.88 14.00 -12.59
N PHE A 589 -2.57 14.77 -11.73
CA PHE A 589 -3.49 15.83 -12.16
C PHE A 589 -2.87 17.22 -12.11
N ASP A 590 -1.97 17.49 -11.17
CA ASP A 590 -1.28 18.78 -11.10
C ASP A 590 -0.10 18.81 -12.08
N HIS A 591 0.01 19.89 -12.85
CA HIS A 591 1.13 20.10 -13.77
C HIS A 591 2.40 20.53 -13.03
N ARG A 592 2.26 21.15 -11.86
CA ARG A 592 3.38 21.57 -11.02
C ARG A 592 4.19 20.37 -10.53
N PHE A 593 3.51 19.29 -10.13
CA PHE A 593 4.17 18.01 -9.78
C PHE A 593 4.84 17.30 -10.96
N ARG A 594 4.58 17.73 -12.20
CA ARG A 594 5.19 17.17 -13.42
C ARG A 594 6.45 17.93 -13.85
N SER A 595 6.69 19.14 -13.31
CA SER A 595 8.02 19.76 -13.38
C SER A 595 8.91 19.17 -12.29
N ILE A 596 10.14 18.84 -12.65
CA ILE A 596 11.10 18.06 -11.84
C ILE A 596 11.44 18.77 -10.50
N GLU A 597 11.27 20.10 -10.45
CA GLU A 597 11.66 20.94 -9.32
C GLU A 597 10.67 20.93 -8.14
N SER A 598 9.38 20.62 -8.35
CA SER A 598 8.39 20.85 -7.29
C SER A 598 8.29 19.76 -6.22
N LEU A 599 8.69 18.51 -6.51
CA LEU A 599 8.56 17.41 -5.54
C LEU A 599 9.62 17.47 -4.42
N GLU A 600 10.76 18.12 -4.67
CA GLU A 600 11.78 18.40 -3.64
C GLU A 600 11.30 19.52 -2.68
N ASP A 601 10.58 20.52 -3.20
CA ASP A 601 10.08 21.67 -2.43
C ASP A 601 8.74 21.44 -1.71
N ILE A 602 7.94 20.47 -2.15
CA ILE A 602 6.69 20.14 -1.47
C ILE A 602 7.05 19.35 -0.20
N LYS A 603 7.21 20.08 0.91
CA LYS A 603 7.14 19.51 2.26
C LYS A 603 5.93 18.58 2.31
N LEU A 604 6.16 17.27 2.26
CA LEU A 604 5.18 16.17 2.36
C LEU A 604 4.40 16.17 3.69
N LYS A 605 4.56 17.22 4.52
CA LYS A 605 3.80 17.47 5.74
C LYS A 605 2.41 17.99 5.39
N ASP A 606 1.45 17.08 5.40
CA ASP A 606 0.03 17.27 5.75
C ASP A 606 -0.81 18.29 4.96
N LYS A 607 -0.28 18.91 3.88
CA LYS A 607 -1.00 19.93 3.10
C LYS A 607 -1.72 19.44 1.85
N LEU A 608 -1.54 18.19 1.43
CA LEU A 608 -2.17 17.66 0.22
C LEU A 608 -3.57 17.13 0.53
N SER A 609 -4.61 17.86 0.12
CA SER A 609 -6.00 17.43 0.26
C SER A 609 -6.60 17.03 -1.08
N ILE A 610 -7.55 16.09 -1.05
CA ILE A 610 -8.41 15.78 -2.22
C ILE A 610 -9.27 17.01 -2.58
N ALA A 611 -9.54 17.88 -1.60
CA ALA A 611 -10.33 19.09 -1.78
C ALA A 611 -9.69 20.13 -2.71
N ASP A 612 -8.38 20.00 -2.97
CA ASP A 612 -7.59 20.93 -3.78
C ASP A 612 -7.69 20.62 -5.30
N PHE A 613 -8.42 19.57 -5.69
CA PHE A 613 -8.62 19.19 -7.10
C PHE A 613 -10.00 19.55 -7.65
N PRO A 614 -10.11 20.51 -8.58
CA PRO A 614 -11.37 20.77 -9.28
C PRO A 614 -11.94 19.54 -10.00
N LEU A 615 -11.09 18.71 -10.61
CA LEU A 615 -11.52 17.50 -11.33
C LEU A 615 -12.10 16.42 -10.41
N ILE A 616 -11.41 16.12 -9.30
CA ILE A 616 -11.91 15.15 -8.32
C ILE A 616 -13.11 15.75 -7.58
N LYS A 617 -13.08 17.03 -7.23
CA LYS A 617 -14.22 17.73 -6.61
C LYS A 617 -15.45 17.73 -7.51
N ASN A 618 -15.31 17.91 -8.83
CA ASN A 618 -16.42 17.85 -9.78
C ASN A 618 -16.94 16.41 -9.93
N ALA A 619 -16.05 15.42 -10.05
CA ALA A 619 -16.43 14.01 -10.07
C ALA A 619 -17.05 13.51 -8.74
N LEU A 620 -16.81 14.20 -7.62
CA LEU A 620 -17.40 13.88 -6.30
C LEU A 620 -18.68 14.69 -5.98
N LYS A 621 -19.00 15.71 -6.78
CA LYS A 621 -20.17 16.61 -6.61
C LYS A 621 -21.41 16.09 -7.34
N GLN A 622 -21.21 15.48 -8.50
CA GLN A 622 -22.20 14.64 -9.18
C GLN A 622 -22.21 13.26 -8.51
#